data_AF-A0A2T7NM28-F1
#
_entry.id   AF-A0A2T7NM28-F1
#
_cell.length_a   1.000
_cell.length_b   1.000
_cell.length_c   1.000
_cell.angle_alpha   90.00
_cell.angle_beta   90.00
_cell.angle_gamma   90.00
#
_symmetry.space_group_name_H-M   'P 1'
#
loop_
_entity.id
_entity.type
_entity.pdbx_description
1 polymer ?
#
loop_
_entity_poly.entity_id
_entity_poly.type
_entity_poly.pdbx_seq_one_letter_code
_entity_poly.pdbx_strand_id
1 'polypeptide(L)'
;MPPNMLGEVTVKWVEAIQTGLPLCTLAALFGPLRLGPKHQQKYLNTYLSWSIRCAKNAKFLMNVYFEKHWEQEISDLRRDLNVEPAPVPLKRTGKKIVIP
;
A
#
# COMPACT_ATOMS: atom_id res chain seq x y z
N MET A 1 -1.48 4.26 1.84
CA MET A 1 -0.28 3.79 2.55
C MET A 1 0.65 4.96 2.82
N PRO A 2 1.40 4.98 3.94
CA PRO A 2 2.41 6.01 4.16
C PRO A 2 3.64 5.79 3.25
N PRO A 3 4.33 6.85 2.79
CA PRO A 3 5.53 6.75 1.95
C PRO A 3 6.76 6.47 2.82
N ASN A 4 6.81 5.28 3.42
CA ASN A 4 7.97 4.79 4.14
C ASN A 4 8.34 3.39 3.61
N MET A 5 9.53 2.89 3.95
CA MET A 5 10.02 1.59 3.47
C MET A 5 8.98 0.45 3.67
N LEU A 6 8.25 0.46 4.79
CA LEU A 6 7.22 -0.55 5.05
C LEU A 6 6.02 -0.44 4.07
N GLY A 7 5.57 0.79 3.82
CA GLY A 7 4.49 1.07 2.88
C GLY A 7 4.89 0.80 1.43
N GLU A 8 6.11 1.14 1.03
CA GLU A 8 6.64 0.87 -0.30
C GLU A 8 6.66 -0.63 -0.59
N VAL A 9 7.28 -1.43 0.28
CA VAL A 9 7.34 -2.89 0.13
C VAL A 9 5.94 -3.52 0.11
N THR A 10 5.02 -2.98 0.91
CA THR A 10 3.62 -3.42 0.90
C THR A 10 2.95 -3.16 -0.45
N VAL A 11 3.11 -1.96 -1.02
CA VAL A 11 2.55 -1.62 -2.34
C VAL A 11 3.18 -2.45 -3.44
N LYS A 12 4.48 -2.79 -3.35
CA LYS A 12 5.15 -3.67 -4.31
C LYS A 12 4.51 -5.05 -4.39
N TRP A 13 3.97 -5.59 -3.29
CA TRP A 13 3.18 -6.83 -3.34
C TRP A 13 1.89 -6.68 -4.12
N VAL A 14 1.19 -5.54 -3.97
CA VAL A 14 -0.02 -5.27 -4.73
C VAL A 14 0.29 -5.18 -6.23
N GLU A 15 1.34 -4.43 -6.59
CA GLU A 15 1.80 -4.30 -7.96
C GLU A 15 2.27 -5.64 -8.55
N ALA A 16 3.05 -6.43 -7.79
CA ALA A 16 3.55 -7.73 -8.23
C ALA A 16 2.40 -8.71 -8.53
N ILE A 17 1.38 -8.75 -7.67
CA ILE A 17 0.22 -9.63 -7.87
C ILE A 17 -0.64 -9.17 -9.04
N GLN A 18 -0.85 -7.87 -9.20
CA GLN A 18 -1.72 -7.35 -10.26
C GLN A 18 -1.05 -7.37 -11.63
N THR A 19 0.24 -7.03 -11.72
CA THR A 19 0.94 -6.81 -12.99
C THR A 19 1.84 -7.98 -13.40
N GLY A 20 2.27 -8.81 -12.46
CA GLY A 20 3.24 -9.88 -12.71
C GLY A 20 4.64 -9.39 -13.11
N LEU A 21 4.93 -8.09 -12.97
CA LEU A 21 6.20 -7.52 -13.44
C LEU A 21 7.38 -8.01 -12.58
N PRO A 22 8.49 -8.46 -13.21
CA PRO A 22 9.67 -8.95 -12.49
C PRO A 22 10.22 -7.94 -11.47
N LEU A 23 10.23 -6.66 -11.81
CA LEU A 23 10.72 -5.59 -10.93
C LEU A 23 9.91 -5.50 -9.63
N CYS A 24 8.58 -5.54 -9.71
CA CYS A 24 7.70 -5.45 -8.55
C CYS A 24 7.86 -6.68 -7.66
N THR A 25 7.93 -7.87 -8.26
CA THR A 25 8.15 -9.13 -7.53
C THR A 25 9.49 -9.12 -6.79
N LEU A 26 10.58 -8.72 -7.46
CA LEU A 26 11.90 -8.62 -6.84
C LEU A 26 11.90 -7.60 -5.68
N ALA A 27 11.31 -6.43 -5.88
CA ALA A 27 11.19 -5.42 -4.84
C ALA A 27 10.33 -5.89 -3.65
N ALA A 28 9.27 -6.65 -3.91
CA ALA A 28 8.39 -7.22 -2.89
C ALA A 28 9.07 -8.32 -2.04
N LEU A 29 9.95 -9.11 -2.68
CA LEU A 29 10.69 -10.19 -2.03
C LEU A 29 11.92 -9.68 -1.25
N PHE A 30 12.71 -8.80 -1.86
CA PHE A 30 13.99 -8.35 -1.30
C PHE A 30 13.88 -7.05 -0.50
N GLY A 31 12.84 -6.25 -0.71
CA GLY A 31 12.59 -5.02 0.05
C GLY A 31 12.46 -5.21 1.58
N PRO A 32 11.80 -6.26 2.10
CA PRO A 32 11.71 -6.52 3.53
C PRO A 32 13.06 -6.78 4.21
N LEU A 33 14.09 -7.22 3.48
CA LEU A 33 15.41 -7.53 4.06
C LEU A 33 16.10 -6.30 4.67
N ARG A 34 15.72 -5.10 4.22
CA ARG A 34 16.23 -3.83 4.76
C ARG A 34 15.46 -3.35 6.01
N LEU A 35 14.37 -4.01 6.40
CA LEU A 35 13.57 -3.63 7.56
C LEU A 35 14.18 -4.16 8.86
N GLY A 36 14.12 -3.37 9.94
CA GLY A 36 14.49 -3.85 11.26
C GLY A 36 13.55 -4.97 11.76
N PRO A 37 13.99 -5.87 12.67
CA PRO A 37 13.24 -7.07 13.06
C PRO A 37 11.81 -6.81 13.54
N LYS A 38 11.60 -5.72 14.30
CA LYS A 38 10.27 -5.30 14.78
C LYS A 38 9.32 -4.91 13.64
N HIS A 39 9.83 -4.22 12.62
CA HIS A 39 9.06 -3.82 11.45
C HIS A 39 8.78 -5.00 10.52
N GLN A 40 9.72 -5.95 10.41
CA GLN A 40 9.56 -7.16 9.63
C GLN A 40 8.46 -8.08 10.19
N GLN A 41 8.37 -8.26 11.51
CA GLN A 41 7.26 -9.03 12.11
C GLN A 41 5.90 -8.39 11.83
N LYS A 42 5.79 -7.07 12.02
CA LYS A 42 4.55 -6.34 11.71
C LYS A 42 4.20 -6.42 10.22
N TYR A 43 5.22 -6.34 9.36
CA TYR A 43 5.09 -6.50 7.93
C TYR A 43 4.49 -7.85 7.56
N LEU A 44 5.08 -8.95 8.04
CA LEU A 44 4.64 -10.31 7.72
C LEU A 44 3.24 -10.61 8.27
N ASN A 45 2.95 -10.21 9.51
CA ASN A 45 1.70 -10.57 10.18
C ASN A 45 0.50 -9.73 9.74
N THR A 46 0.72 -8.46 9.35
CA THR A 46 -0.38 -7.53 9.07
C THR A 46 -0.37 -7.07 7.61
N TYR A 47 0.75 -6.50 7.17
CA TYR A 47 0.79 -5.82 5.88
C TYR A 47 0.77 -6.80 4.72
N LEU A 48 1.59 -7.86 4.75
CA LEU A 48 1.67 -8.86 3.68
C LEU A 48 0.31 -9.52 3.40
N SER A 49 -0.34 -10.03 4.45
CA SER A 49 -1.66 -10.66 4.35
C SER A 49 -2.72 -9.69 3.81
N TRP A 50 -2.65 -8.42 4.21
CA TRP A 50 -3.50 -7.37 3.66
C TRP A 50 -3.18 -7.09 2.18
N SER A 51 -1.91 -6.99 1.79
CA SER A 51 -1.50 -6.71 0.41
C SER A 51 -2.06 -7.77 -0.54
N ILE A 52 -1.93 -9.04 -0.15
CA ILE A 52 -2.38 -10.18 -0.96
C ILE A 52 -3.89 -10.14 -1.13
N ARG A 53 -4.64 -9.90 -0.05
CA ARG A 53 -6.10 -9.82 -0.07
C ARG A 53 -6.58 -8.62 -0.89
N CYS A 54 -6.01 -7.44 -0.65
CA CYS A 54 -6.33 -6.22 -1.38
C CYS A 54 -6.04 -6.37 -2.87
N ALA A 55 -4.88 -6.92 -3.25
CA ALA A 55 -4.49 -7.06 -4.65
C ALA A 55 -5.39 -8.03 -5.44
N LYS A 56 -5.78 -9.15 -4.81
CA LYS A 56 -6.64 -10.16 -5.42
C LYS A 56 -8.09 -9.70 -5.57
N ASN A 57 -8.57 -8.89 -4.63
CA ASN A 57 -9.96 -8.44 -4.61
C ASN A 57 -10.18 -7.14 -5.38
N ALA A 58 -9.17 -6.26 -5.42
CA ALA A 58 -9.27 -4.98 -6.13
C ALA A 58 -9.35 -5.19 -7.64
N LYS A 59 -10.00 -4.24 -8.32
CA LYS A 59 -9.90 -4.10 -9.78
C LYS A 59 -8.44 -3.87 -10.17
N PHE A 60 -8.10 -4.23 -11.41
CA PHE A 60 -6.77 -4.01 -11.95
C PHE A 60 -6.48 -2.51 -12.07
N LEU A 61 -5.65 -1.97 -11.17
CA LEU A 61 -5.51 -0.52 -10.96
C LEU A 61 -4.84 0.19 -12.13
N MET A 62 -3.97 -0.49 -12.87
CA MET A 62 -3.30 0.08 -14.04
C MET A 62 -4.27 0.43 -15.18
N ASN A 63 -5.46 -0.20 -15.22
CA ASN A 63 -6.49 0.06 -16.23
C ASN A 63 -7.56 1.05 -15.75
N VAL A 64 -7.33 1.75 -14.65
CA VAL A 64 -8.23 2.78 -14.14
C VAL A 64 -7.84 4.13 -14.73
N TYR A 65 -8.81 4.84 -15.32
CA TYR A 65 -8.57 6.17 -15.88
C TYR A 65 -8.76 7.25 -14.80
N PHE A 66 -7.72 7.45 -13.98
CA PHE A 66 -7.78 8.25 -12.75
C PHE A 66 -8.18 9.71 -12.98
N GLU A 67 -7.90 10.28 -14.14
CA GLU A 67 -8.23 11.65 -14.50
C GLU A 67 -9.75 11.91 -14.56
N LYS A 68 -10.56 10.87 -14.74
CA LYS A 68 -12.03 10.98 -14.68
C LYS A 68 -12.60 10.96 -13.26
N HIS A 69 -11.75 10.71 -12.27
CA HIS A 69 -12.14 10.49 -10.87
C HIS A 69 -11.54 11.54 -9.93
N TRP A 70 -11.00 12.65 -10.44
CA TRP A 70 -10.36 13.69 -9.61
C TRP A 70 -11.33 14.36 -8.64
N GLU A 71 -12.57 14.59 -9.06
CA GLU A 71 -13.63 15.18 -8.25
C GLU A 71 -14.40 14.14 -7.42
N GLN A 72 -14.15 12.83 -7.63
CA GLN A 72 -14.83 11.76 -6.90
C GLN A 72 -14.26 11.62 -5.48
N GLU A 73 -15.16 11.45 -4.50
CA GLU A 73 -14.75 11.14 -3.14
C GLU A 73 -13.94 9.84 -3.05
N ILE A 74 -12.84 9.89 -2.30
CA ILE A 74 -11.87 8.79 -2.24
C ILE A 74 -12.46 7.52 -1.61
N SER A 75 -13.43 7.66 -0.71
CA SER A 75 -14.15 6.51 -0.12
C SER A 75 -14.96 5.76 -1.17
N ASP A 76 -15.62 6.51 -2.05
CA ASP A 76 -16.47 5.94 -3.11
C ASP A 76 -15.59 5.29 -4.18
N LEU A 77 -14.53 5.96 -4.60
CA LEU A 77 -13.58 5.40 -5.56
C LEU A 77 -12.97 4.10 -5.04
N ARG A 78 -12.61 4.02 -3.76
CA ARG A 78 -12.10 2.77 -3.15
C ARG A 78 -13.15 1.66 -3.18
N ARG A 79 -14.41 1.97 -2.88
CA ARG A 79 -15.51 1.00 -2.95
C ARG A 79 -15.70 0.50 -4.38
N ASP A 80 -15.70 1.42 -5.35
CA ASP A 80 -15.90 1.11 -6.77
C ASP A 80 -14.77 0.28 -7.37
N LEU A 81 -13.54 0.49 -6.89
CA LEU A 81 -12.35 -0.28 -7.27
C LEU A 81 -12.11 -1.52 -6.39
N ASN A 82 -12.97 -1.76 -5.38
CA ASN A 82 -12.82 -2.82 -4.39
C ASN A 82 -11.45 -2.81 -3.67
N VAL A 83 -10.93 -1.61 -3.38
CA VAL A 83 -9.66 -1.40 -2.68
C VAL A 83 -9.91 -1.33 -1.19
N GLU A 84 -9.42 -2.33 -0.46
CA GLU A 84 -9.49 -2.37 1.00
C GLU A 84 -8.67 -1.21 1.61
N PRO A 85 -9.15 -0.52 2.65
CA PRO A 85 -8.35 0.47 3.35
C PRO A 85 -7.12 -0.19 4.00
N ALA A 86 -5.99 0.51 3.97
CA ALA A 86 -4.74 0.03 4.54
C ALA A 86 -4.81 -0.16 6.07
N PRO A 87 -4.17 -1.21 6.63
CA PRO A 87 -4.11 -1.43 8.06
C PRO A 87 -3.26 -0.34 8.75
N VAL A 88 -3.89 0.36 9.69
CA VAL A 88 -3.31 1.45 10.49
C VAL A 88 -2.83 0.94 11.86
N PRO A 89 -1.90 1.63 12.55
CA PRO A 89 -2.03 3.03 12.92
C PRO A 89 -1.12 3.93 12.08
N LEU A 90 -1.72 4.85 11.33
CA LEU A 90 -1.04 6.00 10.74
C LEU A 90 -0.65 6.94 11.89
N LYS A 91 0.42 6.65 12.63
CA LYS A 91 1.07 7.72 13.40
C LYS A 91 1.72 8.66 12.38
N ARG A 92 1.00 9.71 12.00
CA ARG A 92 1.60 10.90 11.41
C ARG A 92 2.50 11.48 12.50
N THR A 93 3.81 11.31 12.40
CA THR A 93 4.75 12.06 13.25
C THR A 93 4.69 13.51 12.77
N GLY A 94 3.61 14.21 13.11
CA GLY A 94 3.57 15.65 13.03
C GLY A 94 4.53 16.16 14.09
N LYS A 95 5.67 16.74 13.67
CA LYS A 95 6.26 17.80 14.48
C LYS A 95 5.11 18.77 14.77
N LYS A 96 4.78 18.99 16.05
CA LYS A 96 3.94 20.13 16.43
C LYS A 96 4.66 21.37 15.89
N ILE A 97 4.13 21.98 14.84
CA ILE A 97 4.54 23.32 14.45
C ILE A 97 3.95 24.20 15.55
N VAL A 98 4.80 24.58 16.50
CA VAL A 98 4.50 25.65 17.45
C VAL A 98 4.64 26.93 16.64
N ILE A 99 3.51 27.56 16.34
CA ILE A 99 3.47 28.90 15.77
C ILE A 99 3.42 29.85 17.00
N PRO A 100 4.25 30.91 17.06
CA PRO A 100 4.21 31.90 18.14
C PRO A 100 2.87 32.64 18.20
#